data_AF-A0A7J5J907-F1
#
_entry.id   AF-A0A7J5J907-F1
#
_cell.length_a   1.000
_cell.length_b   1.000
_cell.length_c   1.000
_cell.angle_alpha   90.00
_cell.angle_beta   90.00
_cell.angle_gamma   90.00
#
_symmetry.space_group_name_H-M   'P 1'
#
loop_
_entity.id
_entity.type
_entity.pdbx_description
1 polymer ?
#
loop_
_entity_poly.entity_id
_entity_poly.type
_entity_poly.pdbx_seq_one_letter_code
_entity_poly.pdbx_strand_id
1 'polypeptide(L)'
;IGDSTFTHSGMTGLLDAVNDHANITVVISDNLTTAMTGGQDSAGTNKFEAICLGLGVEPEHVRVVVPLPKNMEEITRTIREEIEYKGVAVIIPRRECIQTLNRKLRQKKADKA
;
A
#
# COMPACT_ATOMS: atom_id res chain seq x y z
N ILE A 1 4.41 2.58 5.80
CA ILE A 1 3.36 3.59 6.12
C ILE A 1 1.98 3.02 5.79
N GLY A 2 0.93 3.45 6.49
CA GLY A 2 -0.44 3.07 6.15
C GLY A 2 -0.95 3.81 4.91
N ASP A 3 -1.94 3.24 4.24
CA ASP A 3 -2.64 3.80 3.08
C ASP A 3 -3.22 5.20 3.33
N SER A 4 -3.89 5.40 4.46
CA SER A 4 -4.46 6.70 4.85
C SER A 4 -3.37 7.73 5.14
N THR A 5 -2.34 7.34 5.88
CA THR A 5 -1.17 8.19 6.17
C THR A 5 -0.47 8.60 4.88
N PHE A 6 -0.34 7.69 3.91
CA PHE A 6 0.25 7.99 2.62
C PHE A 6 -0.54 9.11 1.92
N THR A 7 -1.87 8.97 1.82
CA THR A 7 -2.71 9.98 1.16
C THR A 7 -2.88 11.28 1.95
N HIS A 8 -2.70 11.25 3.27
CA HIS A 8 -2.86 12.43 4.12
C HIS A 8 -1.59 13.29 4.14
N SER A 9 -0.42 12.67 4.23
CA SER A 9 0.85 13.39 4.40
C SER A 9 2.07 12.70 3.80
N GLY A 10 1.93 11.47 3.29
CA GLY A 10 3.06 10.73 2.71
C GLY A 10 3.36 11.08 1.25
N MET A 11 2.39 11.59 0.48
CA MET A 11 2.59 11.91 -0.94
C MET A 11 3.64 13.01 -1.16
N THR A 12 3.62 14.07 -0.34
CA THR A 12 4.61 15.15 -0.44
C THR A 12 6.01 14.65 -0.10
N GLY A 13 6.16 13.83 0.94
CA GLY A 13 7.46 13.24 1.30
C GLY A 13 7.97 12.25 0.26
N LEU A 14 7.08 11.52 -0.44
CA LEU A 14 7.49 10.65 -1.55
C LEU A 14 8.00 11.48 -2.75
N LEU A 15 7.34 12.61 -3.06
CA LEU A 15 7.79 13.52 -4.11
C LEU A 15 9.18 14.09 -3.81
N ASP A 16 9.41 14.53 -2.57
CA ASP A 16 10.73 15.03 -2.15
C ASP A 16 11.80 13.95 -2.30
N ALA A 17 11.52 12.72 -1.86
CA ALA A 17 12.43 11.60 -2.02
C ALA A 17 12.77 11.30 -3.49
N VAL A 18 11.78 11.38 -4.39
CA VAL A 18 11.99 11.19 -5.84
C VAL A 18 12.90 12.28 -6.40
N ASN A 19 12.65 13.55 -6.05
CA ASN A 19 13.45 14.69 -6.51
C ASN A 19 14.89 14.64 -6.00
N ASP A 20 15.09 14.17 -4.77
CA ASP A 20 16.41 14.05 -4.14
C ASP A 20 17.15 12.76 -4.53
N HIS A 21 16.54 11.89 -5.36
CA HIS A 21 17.06 10.56 -5.70
C HIS A 21 17.43 9.75 -4.45
N ALA A 22 16.60 9.84 -3.40
CA ALA A 22 16.86 9.21 -2.13
C ALA A 22 16.88 7.68 -2.30
N ASN A 23 17.92 7.03 -1.75
CA ASN A 23 18.05 5.57 -1.75
C ASN A 23 17.17 4.94 -0.66
N ILE A 24 15.85 4.89 -0.89
CA ILE A 24 14.85 4.42 0.07
C ILE A 24 13.81 3.50 -0.57
N THR A 25 13.33 2.54 0.21
CA THR A 25 12.18 1.70 -0.15
C THR A 25 10.99 2.06 0.74
N VAL A 26 9.89 2.53 0.16
CA VAL A 26 8.67 2.89 0.88
C VAL A 26 7.65 1.76 0.78
N VAL A 27 7.27 1.19 1.92
CA VAL A 27 6.20 0.17 1.96
C VAL A 27 4.87 0.83 2.30
N ILE A 28 3.88 0.78 1.41
CA ILE A 28 2.54 1.34 1.60
C ILE A 28 1.56 0.18 1.87
N SER A 29 1.18 0.02 3.14
CA SER A 29 0.25 -1.04 3.56
C SER A 29 -1.19 -0.71 3.14
N ASP A 30 -1.62 -1.22 1.99
CA ASP A 30 -2.98 -1.05 1.46
C ASP A 30 -3.91 -2.15 1.99
N ASN A 31 -4.65 -1.81 3.03
CA ASN A 31 -5.66 -2.67 3.65
C ASN A 31 -7.09 -2.38 3.16
N LEU A 32 -7.25 -1.59 2.09
CA LEU A 32 -8.52 -1.16 1.48
C LEU A 32 -9.48 -0.42 2.42
N THR A 33 -9.00 0.07 3.58
CA THR A 33 -9.82 0.70 4.61
C THR A 33 -8.96 1.34 5.69
N THR A 34 -9.39 2.43 6.31
CA THR A 34 -8.66 3.02 7.45
C THR A 34 -8.87 2.19 8.74
N ALA A 35 -8.24 1.02 8.80
CA ALA A 35 -8.54 -0.02 9.78
C ALA A 35 -8.42 0.46 11.24
N MET A 36 -7.44 1.30 11.54
CA MET A 36 -7.16 1.79 12.90
C MET A 36 -8.21 2.78 13.44
N THR A 37 -8.95 3.45 12.56
CA THR A 37 -9.87 4.54 12.96
C THR A 37 -11.35 4.19 12.77
N GLY A 38 -11.67 2.91 12.59
CA GLY A 38 -13.05 2.45 12.42
C GLY A 38 -13.44 2.13 10.98
N GLY A 39 -12.48 2.02 10.07
CA GLY A 39 -12.68 1.49 8.73
C GLY A 39 -13.51 2.41 7.82
N GLN A 40 -13.14 3.69 7.78
CA GLN A 40 -13.55 4.63 6.74
C GLN A 40 -12.89 4.26 5.40
N ASP A 41 -13.37 4.88 4.33
CA ASP A 41 -12.77 4.74 3.02
C ASP A 41 -11.43 5.49 2.96
N SER A 42 -10.45 4.86 2.34
CA SER A 42 -9.15 5.46 2.09
C SER A 42 -9.21 6.31 0.83
N ALA A 43 -8.72 7.56 0.89
CA ALA A 43 -8.81 8.48 -0.24
C ALA A 43 -8.10 7.96 -1.52
N GLY A 44 -7.13 7.06 -1.33
CA GLY A 44 -6.31 6.47 -2.38
C GLY A 44 -6.73 5.06 -2.81
N THR A 45 -7.87 4.54 -2.36
CA THR A 45 -8.31 3.17 -2.72
C THR A 45 -8.24 2.96 -4.24
N ASN A 46 -7.51 1.90 -4.66
CA ASN A 46 -7.23 1.54 -6.06
C ASN A 46 -6.45 2.58 -6.89
N LYS A 47 -5.82 3.55 -6.25
CA LYS A 47 -5.07 4.63 -6.92
C LYS A 47 -3.60 4.70 -6.52
N PHE A 48 -3.14 3.89 -5.57
CA PHE A 48 -1.80 3.99 -5.00
C PHE A 48 -0.69 3.88 -6.05
N GLU A 49 -0.78 2.93 -6.97
CA GLU A 49 0.15 2.75 -8.08
C GLU A 49 0.20 4.00 -8.95
N ALA A 50 -0.97 4.47 -9.40
CA ALA A 50 -1.08 5.66 -10.26
C ALA A 50 -0.56 6.92 -9.56
N ILE A 51 -0.79 7.06 -8.25
CA ILE A 51 -0.23 8.16 -7.45
C ILE A 51 1.29 8.05 -7.42
N CYS A 52 1.87 6.88 -7.11
CA CYS A 52 3.32 6.71 -7.04
C CYS A 52 3.99 7.02 -8.38
N LEU A 53 3.41 6.51 -9.48
CA LEU A 53 3.87 6.81 -10.84
C LEU A 53 3.76 8.31 -11.16
N GLY A 54 2.63 8.94 -10.79
CA GLY A 54 2.42 10.37 -11.01
C GLY A 54 3.34 11.27 -10.19
N LEU A 55 3.86 10.78 -9.07
CA LEU A 55 4.89 11.45 -8.26
C LEU A 55 6.32 11.21 -8.77
N GLY A 56 6.50 10.36 -9.79
CA GLY A 56 7.77 10.16 -10.47
C GLY A 56 8.57 8.94 -10.04
N VAL A 57 7.97 7.99 -9.30
CA VAL A 57 8.61 6.69 -9.04
C VAL A 57 8.70 5.90 -10.34
N GLU A 58 9.86 5.29 -10.59
CA GLU A 58 10.09 4.46 -11.78
C GLU A 58 9.10 3.28 -11.83
N PRO A 59 8.44 3.02 -12.98
CA PRO A 59 7.42 1.97 -13.08
C PRO A 59 7.88 0.58 -12.65
N GLU A 60 9.14 0.25 -12.90
CA GLU A 60 9.78 -1.02 -12.55
C GLU A 60 9.85 -1.22 -11.02
N HIS A 61 9.90 -0.12 -10.27
CA HIS A 61 10.10 -0.02 -8.83
C HIS A 61 8.80 0.28 -8.06
N VAL A 62 7.64 0.20 -8.72
CA VAL A 62 6.32 0.16 -8.07
C VAL A 62 5.81 -1.27 -8.05
N ARG A 63 5.97 -1.95 -6.90
CA ARG A 63 5.70 -3.38 -6.74
C ARG A 63 4.43 -3.61 -5.93
N VAL A 64 3.45 -4.32 -6.48
CA VAL A 64 2.25 -4.74 -5.75
C VAL A 64 2.36 -6.21 -5.38
N VAL A 65 2.14 -6.54 -4.11
CA VAL A 65 2.18 -7.93 -3.63
C VAL A 65 0.93 -8.27 -2.82
N VAL A 66 0.56 -9.55 -2.79
CA VAL A 66 -0.53 -10.03 -1.95
C VAL A 66 0.06 -10.69 -0.69
N PRO A 67 -0.09 -10.08 0.51
CA PRO A 67 0.51 -10.57 1.76
C PRO A 67 -0.23 -11.80 2.30
N LEU A 68 0.10 -12.97 1.75
CA LEU A 68 -0.36 -14.30 2.17
C LEU A 68 0.84 -15.19 2.49
N PRO A 69 0.73 -16.13 3.45
CA PRO A 69 1.83 -17.04 3.79
C PRO A 69 2.42 -17.79 2.58
N LYS A 70 1.57 -18.21 1.63
CA LYS A 70 1.99 -18.88 0.39
C LYS A 70 2.83 -18.01 -0.56
N ASN A 71 2.80 -16.69 -0.38
CA ASN A 71 3.54 -15.72 -1.20
C ASN A 71 4.79 -15.19 -0.47
N MET A 72 5.15 -15.72 0.70
CA MET A 72 6.26 -15.20 1.50
C MET A 72 7.60 -15.20 0.75
N GLU A 73 7.83 -16.21 -0.09
CA GLU A 73 9.06 -16.28 -0.90
C GLU A 73 9.14 -15.14 -1.91
N GLU A 74 8.04 -14.90 -2.66
CA GLU A 74 7.91 -13.78 -3.60
C GLU A 74 8.11 -12.43 -2.90
N ILE A 75 7.40 -12.20 -1.78
CA ILE A 75 7.48 -10.96 -1.01
C ILE A 75 8.89 -10.73 -0.49
N THR A 76 9.54 -11.77 0.03
CA THR A 76 10.91 -11.68 0.54
C THR A 76 11.88 -11.32 -0.58
N ARG A 77 11.73 -11.92 -1.76
CA ARG A 77 12.54 -11.60 -2.93
C ARG A 77 12.34 -10.15 -3.36
N THR A 78 11.09 -9.71 -3.52
CA THR A 78 10.79 -8.33 -3.92
C THR A 78 11.32 -7.31 -2.92
N ILE A 79 11.18 -7.55 -1.61
CA ILE A 79 11.76 -6.65 -0.61
C ILE A 79 13.27 -6.57 -0.73
N ARG A 80 13.98 -7.69 -0.98
CA ARG A 80 15.43 -7.66 -1.19
C ARG A 80 15.82 -6.88 -2.44
N GLU A 81 15.18 -7.17 -3.57
CA GLU A 81 15.42 -6.49 -4.84
C GLU A 81 15.28 -4.96 -4.70
N GLU A 82 14.21 -4.48 -4.07
CA GLU A 82 13.94 -3.05 -3.92
C GLU A 82 14.80 -2.35 -2.85
N ILE A 83 15.35 -3.07 -1.87
CA ILE A 83 16.31 -2.53 -0.89
C ILE A 83 17.70 -2.38 -1.52
N GLU A 84 18.06 -3.27 -2.45
CA GLU A 84 19.34 -3.24 -3.16
C GLU A 84 19.37 -2.19 -4.27
N TYR A 85 18.22 -1.89 -4.87
CA TYR A 85 18.04 -0.82 -5.84
C TYR A 85 18.50 0.54 -5.28
N LYS A 86 19.20 1.32 -6.11
CA LYS A 86 19.76 2.64 -5.77
C LYS A 86 18.86 3.75 -6.29
N GLY A 87 17.75 3.97 -5.60
CA GLY A 87 16.77 5.00 -5.91
C GLY A 87 15.56 4.88 -5.01
N VAL A 88 14.46 5.49 -5.43
CA VAL A 88 13.19 5.41 -4.72
C VAL A 88 12.40 4.22 -5.24
N ALA A 89 12.10 3.28 -4.36
CA ALA A 89 11.22 2.15 -4.65
C ALA A 89 9.97 2.19 -3.76
N VAL A 90 8.86 1.64 -4.28
CA VAL A 90 7.60 1.52 -3.55
C VAL A 90 7.08 0.08 -3.61
N ILE A 91 6.77 -0.48 -2.44
CA ILE A 91 6.12 -1.79 -2.32
C ILE A 91 4.74 -1.61 -1.70
N ILE A 92 3.69 -2.11 -2.36
CA ILE A 92 2.30 -2.00 -1.97
C ILE A 92 1.77 -3.41 -1.65
N PRO A 93 1.92 -3.90 -0.41
CA PRO A 93 1.21 -5.09 0.04
C PRO A 93 -0.29 -4.78 0.15
N ARG A 94 -1.09 -5.36 -0.75
CA ARG A 94 -2.54 -5.11 -0.84
C ARG A 94 -3.36 -6.28 -0.32
N ARG A 95 -4.17 -6.05 0.71
CA ARG A 95 -5.14 -7.05 1.21
C ARG A 95 -6.19 -6.44 2.14
N GLU A 96 -7.48 -6.72 1.89
CA GLU A 96 -8.57 -6.25 2.75
C GLU A 96 -8.36 -6.62 4.24
N CYS A 97 -8.59 -5.66 5.14
CA CYS A 97 -8.55 -5.90 6.57
C CYS A 97 -9.59 -6.94 7.01
N ILE A 98 -9.16 -7.95 7.77
CA ILE A 98 -10.02 -9.03 8.27
C ILE A 98 -11.19 -8.51 9.12
N GLN A 99 -10.98 -7.44 9.90
CA GLN A 99 -12.03 -6.85 10.74
C GLN A 99 -13.11 -6.18 9.90
N THR A 100 -12.70 -5.42 8.88
CA THR A 100 -13.62 -4.77 7.94
C THR A 100 -14.40 -5.80 7.13
N LEU A 101 -13.74 -6.86 6.67
CA LEU A 101 -14.39 -7.98 5.98
C LEU A 101 -15.44 -8.64 6.89
N ASN A 102 -15.09 -8.96 8.13
CA ASN A 102 -16.01 -9.55 9.10
C ASN A 102 -17.22 -8.65 9.40
N ARG A 103 -17.01 -7.33 9.50
CA ARG A 103 -18.09 -6.35 9.67
C ARG A 103 -19.05 -6.36 8.48
N LYS A 104 -18.53 -6.31 7.25
CA LYS A 104 -19.34 -6.39 6.01
C LYS A 104 -20.14 -7.69 5.93
N LEU A 105 -19.53 -8.81 6.31
CA LEU A 105 -20.21 -10.12 6.34
C LEU A 105 -21.34 -10.17 7.37
N ARG A 106 -21.17 -9.56 8.55
CA ARG A 106 -22.24 -9.44 9.56
C ARG A 106 -23.38 -8.56 9.07
N GLN A 107 -23.08 -7.40 8.49
CA GLN A 107 -24.08 -6.48 7.92
C GLN A 107 -24.93 -7.18 6.85
N LYS A 108 -24.29 -7.84 5.87
CA LYS A 108 -24.98 -8.59 4.81
C LYS A 108 -25.89 -9.71 5.32
N LYS A 109 -25.59 -10.29 6.50
CA LYS A 109 -26.45 -11.31 7.13
C LYS A 109 -27.67 -10.65 7.77
N ALA A 110 -27.49 -9.50 8.42
CA ALA A 110 -28.60 -8.74 9.01
C ALA A 110 -29.56 -8.20 7.94
N ASP A 111 -29.05 -7.69 6.82
CA ASP A 111 -29.88 -7.14 5.75
C ASP A 111 -30.70 -8.21 4.98
N LYS A 112 -30.37 -9.49 5.17
CA LYS A 112 -31.05 -10.65 4.55
C LYS A 112 -32.07 -11.33 5.47
N ALA A 113 -32.07 -10.97 6.76
CA ALA A 113 -32.98 -11.51 7.77
C ALA A 113 -34.21 -10.59 7.91
#